data_AF-A0A8X6RRY1-F1
#
_entry.id   AF-A0A8X6RRY1-F1
#
_cell.length_a   1.000
_cell.length_b   1.000
_cell.length_c   1.000
_cell.angle_alpha   90.00
_cell.angle_beta   90.00
_cell.angle_gamma   90.00
#
_symmetry.space_group_name_H-M   'P 1'
#
loop_
_entity.id
_entity.type
_entity.pdbx_description
1 polymer ?
#
loop_
_entity_poly.entity_id
_entity_poly.type
_entity_poly.pdbx_seq_one_letter_code
_entity_poly.pdbx_strand_id
1 'polypeptide(L)'
;MMSRSCGSNKTAHTARATVDLLKDTFGDHLISRFGPVNSPPRSCDLTSLDYFLWGYVKSLVYAEKPQTLDHLEDNIRRVIADIRLEMLEKVIENWTSRLDYLRASRGSPMPEIIFKM
;
A
#
# COMPACT_ATOMS: atom_id res chain seq x y z
N MET A 1 -14.20 14.38 -0.96
CA MET A 1 -13.84 13.80 0.34
C MET A 1 -14.14 12.30 0.29
N MET A 2 -13.16 11.49 -0.12
CA MET A 2 -13.30 10.03 -0.15
C MET A 2 -12.35 9.49 0.92
N SER A 3 -12.89 8.98 2.02
CA SER A 3 -12.11 8.25 3.03
C SER A 3 -11.41 7.09 2.35
N ARG A 4 -10.07 7.13 2.30
CA ARG A 4 -9.25 5.97 1.93
C ARG A 4 -9.46 4.93 3.03
N SER A 5 -10.42 4.04 2.83
CA SER A 5 -10.69 2.94 3.75
C SER A 5 -9.52 1.98 3.71
N CYS A 6 -8.96 1.69 4.89
CA CYS A 6 -7.75 0.93 5.00
C CYS A 6 -8.00 -0.55 4.65
N GLY A 7 -7.44 -1.02 3.52
CA GLY A 7 -7.59 -2.40 3.04
C GLY A 7 -7.16 -3.44 4.08
N SER A 8 -6.08 -3.15 4.81
CA SER A 8 -5.47 -4.01 5.83
C SER A 8 -6.36 -4.30 7.04
N ASN A 9 -7.46 -3.56 7.23
CA ASN A 9 -8.39 -3.74 8.35
C ASN A 9 -9.78 -4.21 7.91
N LYS A 10 -9.95 -4.62 6.64
CA LYS A 10 -11.19 -5.30 6.21
C LYS A 10 -11.29 -6.67 6.87
N THR A 11 -12.51 -7.12 7.12
CA THR A 11 -12.84 -8.35 7.86
C THR A 11 -12.16 -9.59 7.29
N ALA A 12 -11.94 -9.66 5.97
CA ALA A 12 -11.26 -10.78 5.32
C ALA A 12 -9.75 -10.84 5.63
N HIS A 13 -9.08 -9.70 5.74
CA HIS A 13 -7.63 -9.61 6.02
C HIS A 13 -7.29 -9.74 7.51
N THR A 14 -8.31 -9.74 8.37
CA THR A 14 -8.17 -9.86 9.83
C THR A 14 -8.94 -11.07 10.38
N ALA A 15 -9.51 -11.90 9.51
CA ALA A 15 -10.13 -13.16 9.94
C ALA A 15 -9.07 -14.05 10.60
N ARG A 16 -9.43 -14.70 11.72
CA ARG A 16 -8.50 -15.56 12.48
C ARG A 16 -7.84 -16.62 11.61
N ALA A 17 -8.61 -17.30 10.75
CA ALA A 17 -8.07 -18.29 9.82
C ALA A 17 -6.98 -17.72 8.90
N THR A 18 -7.17 -16.51 8.37
CA THR A 18 -6.17 -15.82 7.55
C THR A 18 -4.93 -15.45 8.37
N VAL A 19 -5.13 -14.93 9.57
CA VAL A 19 -4.03 -14.51 10.46
C VAL A 19 -3.22 -15.72 10.94
N ASP A 20 -3.87 -16.83 11.25
CA ASP A 20 -3.21 -18.05 11.72
C ASP A 20 -2.39 -18.70 10.59
N LEU A 21 -2.92 -18.72 9.36
CA LEU A 21 -2.15 -19.12 8.17
C LEU A 21 -0.90 -18.24 7.98
N LEU A 22 -1.07 -16.91 8.10
CA LEU A 22 0.04 -15.98 7.92
C LEU A 22 1.06 -16.06 9.07
N LYS A 23 0.64 -16.40 10.30
CA LYS A 23 1.56 -16.66 11.42
C LYS A 23 2.44 -17.87 11.15
N ASP A 24 1.92 -18.92 10.52
CA ASP A 24 2.70 -20.10 10.16
C ASP A 24 3.83 -19.75 9.19
N THR A 25 3.55 -18.88 8.21
CA THR A 25 4.57 -18.45 7.23
C THR A 25 5.51 -17.37 7.75
N PHE A 26 5.02 -16.38 8.49
CA PHE A 26 5.76 -15.16 8.81
C PHE A 26 6.13 -15.02 10.30
N GLY A 27 5.64 -15.89 11.17
CA GLY A 27 5.93 -15.88 12.61
C GLY A 27 5.66 -14.52 13.25
N ASP A 28 6.64 -14.04 14.03
CA ASP A 28 6.58 -12.77 14.77
C ASP A 28 6.69 -11.52 13.88
N HIS A 29 6.91 -11.69 12.57
CA HIS A 29 7.03 -10.58 11.62
C HIS A 29 5.68 -10.14 11.03
N LEU A 30 4.56 -10.73 11.48
CA LEU A 30 3.23 -10.38 11.01
C LEU A 30 2.65 -9.16 11.74
N ILE A 31 2.48 -8.06 11.01
CA ILE A 31 1.76 -6.87 11.46
C ILE A 31 0.28 -7.00 11.10
N SER A 32 -0.57 -7.26 12.08
CA SER A 32 -2.02 -7.40 11.88
C SER A 32 -2.79 -7.09 13.18
N ARG A 33 -4.09 -6.79 13.08
CA ARG A 33 -4.94 -6.52 14.25
C ARG A 33 -4.97 -7.67 15.28
N PHE A 34 -4.76 -8.90 14.83
CA PHE A 34 -4.68 -10.09 15.68
C PHE A 34 -3.35 -10.84 15.50
N GLY A 35 -2.36 -10.18 14.89
CA GLY A 35 -1.00 -10.67 14.71
C GLY A 35 -0.14 -10.39 15.95
N PRO A 36 1.09 -10.93 15.97
CA PRO A 36 2.07 -10.69 17.03
C PRO A 36 2.44 -9.20 17.17
N VAL A 37 2.43 -8.44 16.06
CA VAL A 37 2.62 -7.00 16.08
C VAL A 37 1.31 -6.29 15.72
N ASN A 38 0.80 -5.46 16.64
CA ASN A 38 -0.43 -4.69 16.40
C ASN A 38 -0.21 -3.62 15.33
N SER A 39 -1.14 -3.54 14.37
CA SER A 39 -1.12 -2.51 13.34
C SER A 39 -1.40 -1.13 13.95
N PRO A 40 -0.56 -0.11 13.69
CA PRO A 40 -0.82 1.23 14.20
C PRO A 40 -2.06 1.85 13.53
N PRO A 41 -2.77 2.77 14.21
CA PRO A 41 -3.86 3.53 13.61
C PRO A 41 -3.35 4.27 12.36
N ARG A 42 -4.10 4.20 11.25
CA ARG A 42 -3.75 4.80 9.93
C ARG A 42 -2.55 4.15 9.21
N SER A 43 -2.32 2.85 9.42
CA SER A 43 -1.30 2.07 8.70
C SER A 43 -1.43 2.06 7.17
N CYS A 44 -2.57 2.47 6.62
CA CYS A 44 -2.75 2.54 5.16
C CYS A 44 -2.02 3.70 4.46
N ASP A 45 -1.51 4.68 5.21
CA ASP A 45 -0.57 5.68 4.64
C ASP A 45 0.89 5.16 4.64
N LEU A 46 1.12 3.99 5.25
CA LEU A 46 2.43 3.35 5.41
C LEU A 46 2.62 2.13 4.51
N THR A 47 1.59 1.60 3.89
CA THR A 47 1.72 0.53 2.90
C THR A 47 2.13 1.14 1.57
N SER A 48 3.32 0.78 1.06
CA SER A 48 3.82 1.23 -0.25
C SER A 48 2.83 0.95 -1.39
N LEU A 49 2.06 -0.12 -1.29
CA LEU A 49 0.98 -0.42 -2.21
C LEU A 49 -0.12 0.67 -2.24
N ASP A 50 -0.52 1.18 -1.09
CA ASP A 50 -1.68 2.07 -0.97
C ASP A 50 -1.35 3.53 -1.35
N TYR A 51 -0.14 4.01 -1.04
CA TYR A 51 0.25 5.39 -1.37
C TYR A 51 0.92 5.52 -2.74
N PHE A 52 1.65 4.49 -3.20
CA PHE A 52 2.38 4.54 -4.47
C PHE A 52 1.67 3.72 -5.55
N LEU A 53 1.60 2.39 -5.39
CA LEU A 53 1.17 1.51 -6.47
C LEU A 53 -0.25 1.84 -6.93
N TRP A 54 -1.19 1.96 -5.99
CA TRP A 54 -2.60 2.21 -6.33
C TRP A 54 -2.82 3.57 -6.99
N GLY A 55 -2.13 4.62 -6.55
CA GLY A 55 -2.26 5.95 -7.15
C GLY A 55 -1.59 6.04 -8.53
N TYR A 56 -0.35 5.55 -8.61
CA TYR A 56 0.47 5.61 -9.81
C TYR A 56 -0.07 4.72 -10.93
N VAL A 57 -0.23 3.41 -10.66
CA VAL A 57 -0.70 2.44 -11.67
C VAL A 57 -2.08 2.82 -12.16
N LYS A 58 -2.99 3.21 -11.27
CA LYS A 58 -4.34 3.63 -11.67
C LYS A 58 -4.30 4.84 -12.62
N SER A 59 -3.44 5.82 -12.35
CA SER A 59 -3.34 7.00 -13.22
C SER A 59 -2.90 6.65 -14.65
N LEU A 60 -1.99 5.69 -14.79
CA LEU A 60 -1.48 5.24 -16.09
C LEU A 60 -2.44 4.28 -16.80
N VAL A 61 -2.98 3.30 -16.09
CA VAL A 61 -3.91 2.31 -16.65
C VAL A 61 -5.16 2.96 -17.24
N TYR A 62 -5.68 3.99 -16.57
CA TYR A 62 -6.88 4.70 -17.02
C TYR A 62 -6.60 5.88 -17.95
N ALA A 63 -5.34 6.24 -18.20
CA ALA A 63 -4.99 7.31 -19.14
C ALA A 63 -5.50 7.02 -20.55
N GLU A 64 -5.46 5.75 -20.96
CA GLU A 64 -5.89 5.29 -22.28
C GLU A 64 -7.38 4.97 -22.38
N LYS A 65 -8.15 5.19 -21.30
CA LYS A 65 -9.60 4.97 -21.24
C LYS A 65 -10.03 3.61 -21.82
N PRO A 66 -9.55 2.48 -21.25
CA PRO A 66 -9.92 1.16 -21.73
C PRO A 66 -11.44 0.98 -21.78
N GLN A 67 -11.94 0.48 -22.91
CA GLN A 67 -13.37 0.26 -23.14
C GLN A 67 -13.80 -1.20 -22.88
N THR A 68 -12.83 -2.11 -22.77
CA THR A 68 -13.05 -3.54 -22.53
C THR A 68 -12.20 -4.02 -21.36
N LEU A 69 -12.60 -5.16 -20.77
CA LEU A 69 -11.84 -5.79 -19.69
C LEU A 69 -10.47 -6.29 -20.18
N ASP A 70 -10.40 -6.85 -21.38
CA ASP A 70 -9.13 -7.33 -21.96
C ASP A 70 -8.12 -6.19 -22.11
N HIS A 71 -8.56 -5.04 -22.63
CA HIS A 71 -7.70 -3.87 -22.77
C HIS A 71 -7.26 -3.30 -21.42
N LEU A 72 -8.14 -3.35 -20.41
CA LEU A 72 -7.79 -2.96 -19.06
C LEU A 72 -6.73 -3.90 -18.46
N GLU A 73 -6.88 -5.20 -18.64
CA GLU A 73 -5.93 -6.21 -18.15
C GLU A 73 -4.56 -6.07 -18.81
N ASP A 74 -4.53 -5.91 -20.13
CA ASP A 74 -3.27 -5.70 -20.88
C ASP A 74 -2.58 -4.41 -20.44
N ASN A 75 -3.34 -3.34 -20.20
CA ASN A 75 -2.77 -2.09 -19.69
C ASN A 75 -2.22 -2.23 -18.28
N ILE A 76 -2.87 -2.98 -17.40
CA ILE A 76 -2.32 -3.27 -16.06
C ILE A 76 -0.99 -4.02 -16.22
N ARG A 77 -0.94 -5.08 -17.03
CA ARG A 77 0.27 -5.88 -17.25
C ARG A 77 1.42 -5.02 -17.78
N ARG A 78 1.15 -4.17 -18.77
CA ARG A 78 2.14 -3.27 -19.36
C ARG A 78 2.66 -2.25 -18.35
N VAL A 79 1.77 -1.55 -17.65
CA VAL A 79 2.17 -0.52 -16.67
C VAL A 79 2.99 -1.13 -15.54
N ILE A 80 2.63 -2.33 -15.07
CA ILE A 80 3.40 -3.03 -14.04
C ILE A 80 4.78 -3.44 -14.57
N ALA A 81 4.87 -3.94 -15.80
CA ALA A 81 6.15 -4.33 -16.42
C ALA A 81 7.10 -3.13 -16.61
N ASP A 82 6.55 -1.93 -16.81
CA ASP A 82 7.32 -0.68 -16.94
C ASP A 82 7.81 -0.10 -15.60
N ILE A 83 7.45 -0.68 -14.45
CA ILE A 83 7.95 -0.22 -13.14
C ILE A 83 9.43 -0.58 -13.02
N ARG A 84 10.27 0.45 -13.09
CA ARG A 84 11.73 0.31 -12.98
C ARG A 84 12.20 0.18 -11.54
N LEU A 85 13.36 -0.44 -11.36
CA LEU A 85 13.97 -0.64 -10.03
C LEU A 85 14.23 0.70 -9.30
N GLU A 86 14.69 1.73 -10.02
CA GLU A 86 14.97 3.04 -9.40
C GLU A 86 13.71 3.70 -8.82
N MET A 87 12.55 3.37 -9.40
CA MET A 87 11.27 3.83 -8.89
C MET A 87 10.92 3.13 -7.57
N LEU A 88 11.19 1.83 -7.47
CA LEU A 88 11.00 1.05 -6.24
C LEU A 88 11.94 1.51 -5.13
N GLU A 89 13.18 1.87 -5.45
CA GLU A 89 14.13 2.44 -4.49
C GLU A 89 13.59 3.74 -3.88
N LYS A 90 13.11 4.67 -4.72
CA LYS A 90 12.46 5.92 -4.25
C LYS A 90 11.24 5.65 -3.35
N VAL A 91 10.46 4.61 -3.64
CA VAL A 91 9.33 4.19 -2.80
C VAL A 91 9.82 3.74 -1.42
N ILE A 92 10.89 2.96 -1.35
CA ILE A 92 11.46 2.50 -0.08
C ILE A 92 12.05 3.68 0.73
N GLU A 93 12.76 4.59 0.07
CA GLU A 93 13.30 5.81 0.70
C GLU A 93 12.19 6.69 1.29
N ASN A 94 11.13 6.93 0.50
CA ASN A 94 9.97 7.70 0.96
C ASN A 94 9.21 6.97 2.09
N TRP A 95 9.13 5.64 2.09
CA TRP A 95 8.57 4.88 3.20
C TRP A 95 9.35 5.10 4.50
N THR A 96 10.67 5.04 4.42
CA THR A 96 11.56 5.29 5.58
C THR A 96 11.37 6.70 6.12
N SER A 97 11.34 7.70 5.23
CA SER A 97 11.07 9.11 5.58
C SER A 97 9.72 9.30 6.27
N ARG A 98 8.68 8.59 5.82
CA ARG A 98 7.34 8.60 6.43
C ARG A 98 7.33 7.99 7.83
N LEU A 99 8.07 6.90 8.03
CA LEU A 99 8.24 6.31 9.36
C LEU A 99 8.95 7.26 10.32
N ASP A 100 10.01 7.91 9.87
CA ASP A 100 10.75 8.87 10.70
C ASP A 100 9.89 10.08 11.06
N TYR A 101 9.06 10.57 10.12
CA TYR A 101 8.07 11.60 10.42
C TYR A 101 7.07 11.15 11.49
N LEU A 102 6.52 9.93 11.39
CA LEU A 102 5.56 9.43 12.39
C LEU A 102 6.20 9.26 13.77
N ARG A 103 7.45 8.81 13.83
CA ARG A 103 8.24 8.73 15.07
C ARG A 103 8.41 10.10 15.70
N ALA A 104 8.80 11.11 14.91
CA ALA A 104 9.02 12.47 15.38
C ALA A 104 7.72 13.19 15.80
N SER A 105 6.63 12.96 15.07
CA SER A 105 5.36 13.67 15.23
C SER A 105 4.38 13.05 16.24
N ARG A 106 4.77 11.96 16.92
CA ARG A 106 3.94 11.19 17.87
C ARG A 106 2.55 10.82 17.30
N GLY A 107 2.46 10.51 16.01
CA GLY A 107 1.21 10.10 15.35
C GLY A 107 0.30 11.24 14.86
N SER A 108 0.83 12.46 14.76
CA SER A 108 0.12 13.57 14.11
C SER A 108 -0.18 13.25 12.63
N PRO A 109 -1.25 13.81 12.04
CA PRO A 109 -1.57 13.58 10.64
C PRO A 109 -0.42 13.98 9.72
N MET A 110 0.00 13.05 8.85
CA MET A 110 0.95 13.39 7.79
C MET A 110 0.28 14.34 6.80
N PRO A 111 0.95 15.43 6.38
CA PRO A 111 0.49 16.18 5.22
C PRO A 111 0.45 15.27 3.99
N GLU A 112 -0.48 15.51 3.06
CA GLU A 112 -0.60 14.73 1.83
C GLU A 112 0.65 14.94 0.96
N ILE A 113 1.68 14.10 1.16
CA ILE A 113 2.89 14.14 0.35
C ILE A 113 2.55 13.52 -1.00
N ILE A 114 2.44 14.39 -2.01
CA ILE A 114 2.35 14.03 -3.42
C ILE A 114 3.66 13.34 -3.79
N PHE A 115 3.58 12.04 -4.14
CA PHE A 115 4.72 11.31 -4.68
C PHE A 115 5.12 11.96 -6.01
N LYS A 116 6.27 12.64 -6.03
CA LYS A 116 6.80 13.32 -7.20
C LYS A 116 7.89 12.43 -7.77
N MET A 117 7.63 11.85 -8.95
CA MET A 117 8.58 10.98 -9.66
C MET A 117 9.77 11.74 -10.21
#